data_AF-A0A7J4VWF2-F1
#
_entry.id   AF-A0A7J4VWF2-F1
#
_cell.length_a   1.000
_cell.length_b   1.000
_cell.length_c   1.000
_cell.angle_alpha   90.00
_cell.angle_beta   90.00
_cell.angle_gamma   90.00
#
_symmetry.space_group_name_H-M   'P 1'
#
loop_
_entity.id
_entity.type
_entity.pdbx_description
1 polymer ?
#
loop_
_entity_poly.entity_id
_entity_poly.type
_entity_poly.pdbx_seq_one_letter_code
_entity_poly.pdbx_strand_id
1 'polypeptide(L)' 'MDLVERLADCVEHMEELSRRIVRIKAGDVHHQVRFGDGPWEDSTQLVLDHYEQLLGTFKTLGEDIRRRIDAGEI' A
#
# COMPACT_ATOMS: atom_id res chain seq x y z
N MET A 1 12.94 3.33 -17.07
CA MET A 1 12.34 3.95 -15.89
C MET A 1 13.48 4.32 -14.97
N ASP A 2 13.76 5.60 -14.85
CA ASP A 2 14.86 6.10 -14.02
C ASP A 2 14.52 5.98 -12.52
N LEU A 3 15.50 6.16 -11.64
CA LEU A 3 15.29 6.04 -10.20
C LEU A 3 14.33 7.09 -9.64
N VAL A 4 14.23 8.28 -10.25
CA VAL A 4 13.34 9.36 -9.82
C VAL A 4 11.89 9.01 -10.15
N GLU A 5 11.62 8.50 -11.37
CA GLU A 5 10.31 7.98 -11.78
C GLU A 5 9.86 6.86 -10.84
N ARG A 6 10.76 5.92 -10.55
CA ARG A 6 10.49 4.83 -9.59
C ARG A 6 10.17 5.32 -8.19
N LEU A 7 10.83 6.39 -7.73
CA LEU A 7 10.55 7.00 -6.44
C LEU A 7 9.19 7.70 -6.44
N ALA A 8 8.85 8.40 -7.52
CA ALA A 8 7.55 9.05 -7.68
C ALA A 8 6.40 8.03 -7.64
N ASP A 9 6.51 6.93 -8.40
CA ASP A 9 5.53 5.83 -8.38
C ASP A 9 5.37 5.25 -6.96
N CYS A 10 6.51 5.08 -6.25
CA CYS A 10 6.51 4.58 -4.89
C CYS A 10 5.75 5.53 -3.94
N VAL A 11 5.94 6.84 -4.08
CA VAL A 11 5.24 7.85 -3.27
C VAL A 11 3.74 7.84 -3.58
N GLU A 12 3.35 7.78 -4.85
CA GLU A 12 1.95 7.71 -5.25
C GLU A 12 1.25 6.48 -4.63
N HIS A 13 1.90 5.32 -4.67
CA HIS A 13 1.38 4.11 -4.02
C HIS A 13 1.28 4.26 -2.50
N MET A 14 2.26 4.88 -1.84
CA MET A 14 2.19 5.14 -0.39
C MET A 14 1.03 6.05 -0.01
N GLU A 15 0.79 7.11 -0.78
CA GLU A 15 -0.31 8.03 -0.53
C GLU A 15 -1.67 7.36 -0.72
N GLU A 16 -1.83 6.57 -1.80
CA GLU A 16 -3.06 5.84 -2.07
C GLU A 16 -3.36 4.81 -0.97
N LEU A 17 -2.36 4.01 -0.59
CA LEU A 17 -2.51 3.05 0.51
C LEU A 17 -2.87 3.76 1.82
N SER A 18 -2.22 4.89 2.13
CA SER A 18 -2.50 5.66 3.33
C SER A 18 -3.93 6.18 3.36
N ARG A 19 -4.45 6.70 2.24
CA ARG A 19 -5.85 7.14 2.12
C ARG A 19 -6.82 5.98 2.34
N ARG A 20 -6.56 4.81 1.75
CA ARG A 20 -7.42 3.62 1.93
C ARG A 20 -7.44 3.13 3.37
N ILE A 21 -6.28 3.03 4.01
CA ILE A 21 -6.13 2.62 5.41
C ILE A 21 -6.94 3.54 6.33
N VAL A 22 -6.83 4.86 6.13
CA VAL A 22 -7.57 5.85 6.94
C VAL A 22 -9.08 5.64 6.81
N ARG A 23 -9.59 5.46 5.59
CA ARG A 23 -11.02 5.23 5.35
C ARG A 23 -11.54 3.93 5.97
N ILE A 24 -10.76 2.85 5.92
CA ILE A 24 -11.11 1.58 6.57
C ILE A 24 -11.16 1.77 8.09
N LYS A 25 -10.14 2.40 8.69
CA LYS A 25 -10.08 2.66 10.13
C LYS A 25 -11.18 3.61 10.63
N ALA A 26 -11.63 4.54 9.78
CA ALA A 26 -12.76 5.41 10.07
C ALA A 26 -14.12 4.70 9.99
N GLY A 27 -14.16 3.47 9.44
CA GLY A 27 -15.40 2.75 9.18
C GLY A 27 -16.11 3.19 7.90
N ASP A 28 -15.47 3.99 7.03
CA ASP A 28 -16.07 4.46 5.77
C ASP A 28 -16.10 3.38 4.69
N VAL A 29 -15.26 2.35 4.84
CA VAL A 29 -15.09 1.26 3.86
C VAL A 29 -15.05 -0.07 4.59
N HIS A 30 -15.87 -1.02 4.15
CA HIS A 30 -15.89 -2.40 4.65
C HIS A 30 -15.62 -3.34 3.48
N HIS A 31 -14.93 -4.44 3.76
CA HIS A 31 -14.62 -5.47 2.77
C HIS A 31 -15.32 -6.77 3.15
N GLN A 32 -15.84 -7.44 2.13
CA GLN A 32 -16.41 -8.77 2.29
C GLN A 32 -15.83 -9.69 1.23
N VAL A 33 -15.66 -10.95 1.59
CA VAL A 33 -15.23 -12.01 0.68
C VAL A 33 -16.26 -13.12 0.68
N ARG A 34 -16.39 -13.81 -0.46
CA ARG A 34 -17.25 -14.97 -0.62
C ARG A 34 -16.46 -16.08 -1.30
N PHE A 35 -16.44 -17.26 -0.70
CA PHE A 35 -15.81 -18.45 -1.28
C PHE A 35 -16.87 -19.35 -1.91
N GLY A 36 -16.84 -19.47 -3.24
CA GLY A 36 -17.86 -20.19 -4.00
C GLY A 36 -19.26 -19.67 -3.74
N ASP A 37 -20.20 -20.58 -3.42
CA ASP A 37 -21.58 -20.24 -3.10
C ASP A 37 -21.83 -19.98 -1.60
N GLY A 38 -20.79 -19.93 -0.76
CA GLY A 38 -20.89 -19.70 0.68
C GLY A 38 -21.45 -18.31 1.06
N PRO A 39 -21.63 -18.01 2.36
CA PRO A 39 -22.05 -16.68 2.80
C PRO A 39 -20.95 -15.62 2.53
N TRP A 40 -21.35 -14.35 2.54
CA TRP A 40 -20.39 -13.25 2.60
C TRP A 40 -19.83 -13.15 4.02
N GLU A 41 -18.50 -13.09 4.12
CA GLU A 41 -17.78 -12.96 5.39
C GLU A 41 -17.04 -11.62 5.43
N ASP A 42 -17.01 -10.99 6.61
CA ASP A 42 -16.25 -9.76 6.81
C ASP A 42 -14.74 -10.05 6.70
N SER A 43 -14.09 -9.36 5.77
CA SER A 43 -12.65 -9.44 5.53
C SER A 43 -11.95 -8.11 5.77
N THR A 44 -12.64 -7.13 6.37
CA THR A 44 -12.14 -5.76 6.55
C THR A 44 -10.80 -5.74 7.29
N GLN A 45 -10.65 -6.49 8.37
CA GLN A 45 -9.38 -6.55 9.12
C GLN A 45 -8.26 -7.18 8.29
N LEU A 46 -8.54 -8.26 7.57
CA LEU A 46 -7.55 -8.92 6.71
C LEU A 46 -7.05 -7.98 5.60
N VAL A 47 -7.96 -7.23 4.98
CA VAL A 47 -7.60 -6.23 3.95
C VAL A 47 -6.81 -5.08 4.55
N LEU A 48 -7.18 -4.62 5.76
CA LEU A 48 -6.44 -3.59 6.47
C LEU A 48 -5.00 -4.01 6.74
N ASP A 49 -4.80 -5.19 7.33
CA ASP A 49 -3.48 -5.74 7.64
C ASP A 49 -2.62 -5.85 6.37
N HIS A 50 -3.23 -6.30 5.26
CA HIS A 50 -2.55 -6.39 3.97
C HIS A 50 -2.11 -5.02 3.44
N TYR A 51 -2.97 -4.00 3.49
CA TYR A 51 -2.60 -2.65 3.08
C TYR A 51 -1.52 -2.03 3.96
N GLU A 52 -1.54 -2.27 5.27
CA GLU A 52 -0.48 -1.81 6.17
C GLU A 52 0.87 -2.47 5.87
N GLN A 53 0.87 -3.77 5.56
CA GLN A 53 2.06 -4.49 5.12
C GLN A 53 2.61 -3.96 3.79
N LEU A 54 1.73 -3.72 2.81
CA LEU A 54 2.12 -3.12 1.53
C LEU A 54 2.70 -1.72 1.72
N LEU A 55 2.08 -0.90 2.56
CA LEU A 55 2.59 0.44 2.88
C LEU A 55 3.99 0.37 3.48
N GLY A 56 4.24 -0.57 4.39
CA GLY A 56 5.57 -0.85 4.94
C GLY A 56 6.58 -1.20 3.85
N THR A 57 6.18 -2.04 2.90
CA THR A 57 7.03 -2.48 1.78
C THR A 57 7.41 -1.32 0.87
N PHE A 58 6.44 -0.46 0.51
CA PHE A 58 6.73 0.74 -0.28
C PHE A 58 7.59 1.75 0.48
N LYS A 59 7.43 1.91 1.79
CA LYS A 59 8.34 2.77 2.59
C LYS A 59 9.79 2.29 2.50
N THR A 60 10.02 0.98 2.69
CA THR A 60 11.37 0.40 2.56
C THR A 60 11.93 0.57 1.17
N LEU A 61 11.12 0.33 0.13
CA LEU A 61 11.55 0.50 -1.26
C LEU A 61 11.87 1.96 -1.60
N GLY A 62 11.02 2.91 -1.18
CA GLY A 62 11.24 4.34 -1.41
C GLY A 62 12.50 4.85 -0.71
N GLU A 63 12.78 4.37 0.51
CA GLU A 63 14.04 4.68 1.19
C GLU A 63 15.27 4.13 0.49
N ASP A 64 15.20 2.90 -0.02
CA ASP A 64 16.28 2.28 -0.81
C ASP A 64 16.56 3.10 -2.07
N ILE A 65 15.53 3.39 -2.87
CA ILE A 65 15.64 4.18 -4.10
C ILE A 65 16.22 5.56 -3.79
N ARG A 66 15.75 6.24 -2.74
CA ARG A 66 16.28 7.54 -2.32
C ARG A 66 17.79 7.46 -2.02
N ARG A 67 18.24 6.46 -1.27
CA ARG A 67 19.67 6.29 -0.96
C ARG A 67 20.52 6.08 -2.22
N ARG A 68 19.99 5.37 -3.22
CA ARG A 68 20.68 5.14 -4.50
C ARG A 68 20.80 6.42 -5.32
N ILE A 69 19.74 7.24 -5.35
CA ILE A 69 19.79 8.59 -5.96
C ILE A 69 20.82 9.45 -5.25
N ASP A 70 20.83 9.47 -3.91
CA ASP A 70 21.79 10.23 -3.11
C ASP A 70 23.24 9.77 -3.36
N ALA A 71 23.44 8.49 -3.69
CA ALA A 71 24.73 7.92 -4.08
C ALA A 71 25.14 8.20 -5.54
N GLY A 72 24.28 8.86 -6.32
CA GLY A 72 24.53 9.21 -7.72
C GLY A 72 24.29 8.07 -8.71
N GLU A 73 23.52 7.05 -8.34
CA GLU A 73 23.03 6.07 -9.30
C GLU A 73 22.01 6.71 -10.25
N ILE A 74 22.03 6.31 -11.53
CA ILE A 74 21.17 6.84 -12.60
C ILE A 74 20.28 5.72 -13.13
#